data_AF-A0A535NPQ3-F1
#
_entry.id   AF-A0A535NPQ3-F1
#
_cell.length_a   1.000
_cell.length_b   1.000
_cell.length_c   1.000
_cell.angle_alpha   90.00
_cell.angle_beta   90.00
_cell.angle_gamma   90.00
#
_symmetry.space_group_name_H-M   'P 1'
#
loop_
_entity.id
_entity.type
_entity.pdbx_description
1 polymer ?
#
loop_
_entity_poly.entity_id
_entity_poly.type
_entity_poly.pdbx_seq_one_letter_code
_entity_poly.pdbx_strand_id
1 'polypeptide(L)'
;MGIGGWIVIAVVVLLVVWLVFTYNRLVTARNRTQEAWSEIDVELKRRHDLIPNLVNTVQGYMGHERGTLEAVTNARAAAVAAGATGDPAKIGQAENMLSQSLRSLFAVSQETLTATEDKIEFSRRFYNGNVRDYNISLQTLPTSLIAGALGFKAFAFFQADEGDRAVPVVSLNQGPAAGGPPPASGPSGPPPMAGSSGPPTQ
;
A
#
# COMPACT_ATOMS: atom_id res chain seq x y z
N MET A 1 25.82 -26.54 47.86
CA MET A 1 25.84 -25.48 46.82
C MET A 1 26.12 -24.16 47.51
N GLY A 2 27.22 -23.48 47.19
CA GLY A 2 27.47 -22.12 47.68
C GLY A 2 26.52 -21.11 47.02
N ILE A 3 26.48 -19.88 47.52
CA ILE A 3 25.66 -18.77 46.98
C ILE A 3 25.84 -18.61 45.47
N GLY A 4 27.07 -18.78 44.96
CA GLY A 4 27.36 -18.72 43.52
C GLY A 4 26.60 -19.77 42.67
N GLY A 5 26.37 -20.97 43.19
CA GLY A 5 25.61 -22.01 42.48
C GLY A 5 24.13 -21.65 42.33
N TRP A 6 23.54 -21.05 43.36
CA TRP A 6 22.16 -20.56 43.31
C TRP A 6 21.97 -19.38 42.35
N ILE A 7 22.97 -18.49 42.26
CA ILE A 7 22.95 -17.37 41.30
C ILE A 7 22.92 -17.91 39.86
N VAL A 8 23.76 -18.88 39.52
CA VAL A 8 23.79 -19.47 38.17
C VAL A 8 22.45 -20.11 37.83
N ILE A 9 21.86 -20.89 38.76
CA ILE A 9 20.55 -21.51 38.55
C ILE A 9 19.47 -20.44 38.34
N ALA A 10 19.46 -19.39 39.15
CA ALA A 10 18.49 -18.30 39.02
C ALA A 10 18.59 -17.60 37.65
N VAL A 11 19.79 -17.34 37.16
CA VAL A 11 20.01 -16.74 35.82
C VAL A 11 19.52 -17.67 34.72
N VAL A 12 19.83 -18.96 34.79
CA VAL A 12 19.37 -19.94 33.79
C VAL A 12 17.85 -20.04 33.77
N VAL A 13 17.20 -20.09 34.94
CA VAL A 13 15.74 -20.11 35.04
C VAL A 13 15.13 -18.85 34.43
N LEU A 14 15.70 -17.68 34.71
CA LEU A 14 15.24 -16.42 34.14
C LEU A 14 15.35 -16.41 32.61
N LEU A 15 16.47 -16.89 32.06
CA LEU A 15 16.65 -17.02 30.61
C LEU A 15 15.65 -17.98 29.97
N VAL A 16 15.35 -19.12 30.60
CA VAL A 16 14.36 -20.07 30.09
C VAL A 16 12.96 -19.46 30.12
N VAL A 17 12.55 -18.84 31.23
CA VAL A 17 11.25 -18.16 31.34
C VAL A 17 11.12 -17.06 30.30
N TRP A 18 12.18 -16.26 30.12
CA TRP A 18 12.25 -15.22 29.11
C TRP A 18 12.10 -15.77 27.69
N LEU A 19 12.77 -16.87 27.37
CA LEU A 19 12.71 -17.52 26.06
C LEU A 19 11.31 -18.03 25.75
N VAL A 20 10.68 -18.74 26.69
CA VAL A 20 9.31 -19.27 26.56
C VAL A 20 8.31 -18.14 26.35
N PHE A 21 8.40 -17.08 27.14
CA PHE A 21 7.49 -15.92 27.02
C PHE A 21 7.64 -15.23 25.65
N THR A 22 8.88 -14.97 25.22
CA THR A 22 9.15 -14.29 23.95
C THR A 22 8.69 -15.16 22.78
N TYR A 23 9.03 -16.46 22.77
CA TYR A 23 8.60 -17.40 21.73
C TYR A 23 7.08 -17.44 21.56
N ASN A 24 6.34 -17.61 22.67
CA ASN A 24 4.88 -17.66 22.63
C ASN A 24 4.26 -16.38 22.06
N ARG A 25 4.82 -15.20 22.40
CA ARG A 25 4.36 -13.93 21.83
C ARG A 25 4.55 -13.85 20.32
N LEU A 26 5.69 -14.30 19.79
CA LEU A 26 5.88 -14.32 18.34
C LEU A 26 4.96 -15.32 17.65
N VAL A 27 4.73 -16.50 18.25
CA VAL A 27 3.79 -17.49 17.69
C VAL A 27 2.38 -16.89 17.62
N THR A 28 1.93 -16.20 18.67
CA THR A 28 0.64 -15.50 18.65
C THR A 28 0.59 -14.43 17.55
N ALA A 29 1.62 -13.60 17.42
CA ALA A 29 1.66 -12.55 16.40
C ALA A 29 1.71 -13.12 14.96
N ARG A 30 2.43 -14.24 14.75
CA ARG A 30 2.45 -14.97 13.48
C ARG A 30 1.07 -15.50 13.12
N ASN A 31 0.39 -16.15 14.07
CA ASN A 31 -0.93 -16.73 13.83
C ASN A 31 -1.97 -15.65 13.52
N ARG A 32 -1.95 -14.50 14.22
CA ARG A 32 -2.82 -13.35 13.90
C ARG A 32 -2.60 -12.82 12.49
N THR A 33 -1.35 -12.80 12.03
CA THR A 33 -1.03 -12.38 10.66
C THR A 33 -1.54 -13.39 9.62
N GLN A 34 -1.45 -14.68 9.91
CA GLN A 34 -1.98 -15.75 9.04
C GLN A 34 -3.51 -15.78 9.00
N GLU A 35 -4.17 -15.52 10.13
CA GLU A 35 -5.62 -15.39 10.22
C GLU A 35 -6.11 -14.20 9.37
N ALA A 36 -5.48 -13.03 9.52
CA ALA A 36 -5.77 -11.86 8.70
C ALA A 36 -5.55 -12.13 7.18
N TRP A 37 -4.56 -12.96 6.83
CA TRP A 37 -4.35 -13.39 5.44
C TRP A 37 -5.48 -14.30 4.93
N SER A 38 -5.93 -15.24 5.77
CA SER A 38 -7.03 -16.15 5.40
C SER A 38 -8.33 -15.39 5.14
N GLU A 39 -8.60 -14.30 5.87
CA GLU A 39 -9.76 -13.44 5.63
C GLU A 39 -9.69 -12.76 4.26
N ILE A 40 -8.51 -12.26 3.87
CA ILE A 40 -8.29 -11.69 2.52
C ILE A 40 -8.54 -12.76 1.45
N ASP A 41 -7.92 -13.94 1.57
CA ASP A 41 -8.01 -15.00 0.56
C ASP A 41 -9.48 -15.42 0.29
N VAL A 42 -10.31 -15.52 1.33
CA VAL A 42 -11.74 -15.82 1.17
C VAL A 42 -12.48 -14.72 0.40
N GLU A 43 -12.20 -13.45 0.69
CA GLU A 43 -12.86 -12.33 -0.02
C GLU A 43 -12.40 -12.24 -1.48
N LEU A 44 -11.12 -12.45 -1.75
CA LEU A 44 -10.58 -12.48 -3.12
C LEU A 44 -11.20 -13.62 -3.93
N LYS A 45 -11.34 -14.82 -3.35
CA LYS A 45 -12.04 -15.94 -3.99
C LYS A 45 -13.48 -15.60 -4.33
N ARG A 46 -14.24 -15.07 -3.35
CA ARG A 46 -15.63 -14.65 -3.56
C ARG A 46 -15.75 -13.62 -4.69
N ARG A 47 -14.85 -12.63 -4.74
CA ARG A 47 -14.80 -11.65 -5.83
C ARG A 47 -14.55 -12.32 -7.18
N HIS A 48 -13.56 -13.20 -7.27
CA HIS A 48 -13.22 -13.90 -8.52
C HIS A 48 -14.35 -14.78 -9.07
N ASP A 49 -15.16 -15.34 -8.18
CA ASP A 49 -16.33 -16.16 -8.52
C ASP A 49 -17.54 -15.32 -8.98
N LEU A 50 -17.64 -14.06 -8.54
CA LEU A 50 -18.71 -13.15 -8.94
C LEU A 50 -18.47 -12.48 -10.31
N ILE A 51 -17.21 -12.33 -10.73
CA ILE A 51 -16.87 -11.66 -12.00
C ILE A 51 -17.52 -12.31 -13.23
N PRO A 52 -17.54 -13.65 -13.43
CA PRO A 52 -18.20 -14.27 -14.57
C PRO A 52 -19.69 -13.92 -14.70
N ASN A 53 -20.40 -13.86 -13.56
CA ASN A 53 -21.83 -13.50 -13.55
C ASN A 53 -22.02 -12.03 -13.93
N LEU A 54 -21.14 -11.15 -13.43
CA LEU A 54 -21.14 -9.74 -13.79
C LEU A 54 -20.82 -9.53 -15.29
N VAL A 55 -19.82 -10.24 -15.83
CA VAL A 55 -19.43 -10.18 -17.25
C VAL A 55 -20.55 -10.68 -18.16
N ASN A 56 -21.21 -11.80 -17.82
CA ASN A 56 -22.34 -12.33 -18.58
C ASN A 56 -23.54 -11.36 -18.61
N THR A 57 -23.79 -10.66 -17.50
CA THR A 57 -24.87 -9.66 -17.41
C THR A 57 -24.56 -8.44 -18.29
N VAL A 58 -23.31 -7.97 -18.30
CA VAL A 58 -22.88 -6.82 -19.12
C VAL A 58 -22.78 -7.18 -20.61
N GLN A 59 -22.38 -8.41 -20.97
CA GLN A 59 -22.36 -8.88 -22.36
C GLN A 59 -23.75 -8.84 -23.02
N GLY A 60 -24.83 -9.01 -22.25
CA GLY A 60 -26.20 -8.88 -22.75
C GLY A 60 -26.63 -7.45 -23.10
N TYR A 61 -25.95 -6.43 -22.55
CA TYR A 61 -26.29 -5.01 -22.73
C TYR A 61 -25.32 -4.24 -23.63
N MET A 62 -24.08 -4.72 -23.83
CA MET A 62 -23.02 -3.90 -24.44
C MET A 62 -22.32 -4.54 -25.65
N GLY A 63 -23.05 -4.69 -26.76
CA GLY A 63 -22.48 -5.14 -28.04
C GLY A 63 -21.32 -4.27 -28.61
N HIS A 64 -21.05 -3.11 -28.01
CA HIS A 64 -20.06 -2.13 -28.48
C HIS A 64 -18.82 -1.96 -27.56
N GLU A 65 -18.71 -2.72 -26.46
CA GLU A 65 -17.69 -2.53 -25.39
C GLU A 65 -16.71 -3.73 -25.27
N ARG A 66 -16.36 -4.35 -26.40
CA ARG A 66 -15.45 -5.52 -26.40
C ARG A 66 -14.09 -5.23 -25.76
N GLY A 67 -13.53 -4.05 -25.97
CA GLY A 67 -12.21 -3.69 -25.45
C GLY A 67 -12.15 -3.59 -23.92
N THR A 68 -13.19 -3.05 -23.28
CA THR A 68 -13.26 -2.95 -21.81
C THR A 68 -13.51 -4.32 -21.18
N LEU A 69 -14.31 -5.18 -21.82
CA LEU A 69 -14.49 -6.57 -21.43
C LEU A 69 -13.22 -7.42 -21.54
N GLU A 70 -12.44 -7.25 -22.62
CA GLU A 70 -11.12 -7.88 -22.77
C GLU A 70 -10.16 -7.42 -21.67
N ALA A 71 -10.10 -6.11 -21.38
CA ALA A 71 -9.26 -5.57 -20.32
C ALA A 71 -9.59 -6.18 -18.94
N VAL A 72 -10.87 -6.31 -18.59
CA VAL A 72 -11.30 -6.95 -17.33
C VAL A 72 -11.02 -8.45 -17.33
N THR A 73 -11.21 -9.13 -18.46
CA THR A 73 -10.92 -10.56 -18.58
C THR A 73 -9.43 -10.84 -18.38
N ASN A 74 -8.57 -10.02 -18.99
CA ASN A 74 -7.12 -10.09 -18.84
C ASN A 74 -6.68 -9.75 -17.41
N ALA A 75 -7.23 -8.70 -16.81
CA ALA A 75 -6.95 -8.32 -15.43
C ALA A 75 -7.37 -9.42 -14.43
N ARG A 76 -8.52 -10.07 -14.66
CA ARG A 76 -8.96 -11.23 -13.87
C ARG A 76 -7.99 -12.41 -14.03
N ALA A 77 -7.58 -12.73 -15.26
CA ALA A 77 -6.63 -13.80 -15.50
C ALA A 77 -5.30 -13.55 -14.76
N ALA A 78 -4.81 -12.31 -14.78
CA ALA A 78 -3.63 -11.90 -14.03
C ALA A 78 -3.81 -12.02 -12.50
N ALA A 79 -4.97 -11.62 -11.96
CA ALA A 79 -5.28 -11.75 -10.53
C ALA A 79 -5.36 -13.21 -10.08
N VAL A 80 -6.00 -14.08 -10.86
CA VAL A 80 -6.06 -15.53 -10.60
C VAL A 80 -4.67 -16.16 -10.65
N ALA A 81 -3.86 -15.81 -11.66
CA ALA A 81 -2.48 -16.29 -11.78
C ALA A 81 -1.61 -15.82 -10.60
N ALA A 82 -1.77 -14.57 -10.15
CA ALA A 82 -1.09 -14.07 -8.96
C ALA A 82 -1.53 -14.81 -7.69
N GLY A 83 -2.83 -15.10 -7.55
CA GLY A 83 -3.39 -15.91 -6.45
C GLY A 83 -2.71 -17.27 -6.30
N ALA A 84 -2.37 -17.92 -7.42
CA ALA A 84 -1.66 -19.20 -7.42
C ALA A 84 -0.22 -19.12 -6.86
N THR A 85 0.37 -17.93 -6.80
CA THR A 85 1.73 -17.74 -6.26
C THR A 85 1.77 -17.74 -4.73
N GLY A 86 0.65 -17.44 -4.06
CA GLY A 86 0.59 -17.29 -2.61
C GLY A 86 1.39 -16.10 -2.05
N ASP A 87 1.91 -15.23 -2.92
CA ASP A 87 2.71 -14.06 -2.54
C ASP A 87 1.81 -12.83 -2.34
N PRO A 88 1.66 -12.31 -1.10
CA PRO A 88 0.80 -11.18 -0.81
C PRO A 88 1.11 -9.92 -1.63
N ALA A 89 2.37 -9.67 -1.99
CA ALA A 89 2.73 -8.49 -2.76
C ALA A 89 2.24 -8.60 -4.22
N LYS A 90 2.48 -9.75 -4.85
CA LYS A 90 2.04 -10.01 -6.24
C LYS A 90 0.53 -10.04 -6.37
N ILE A 91 -0.14 -10.67 -5.39
CA ILE A 91 -1.60 -10.70 -5.33
C ILE A 91 -2.14 -9.26 -5.16
N GLY A 92 -1.55 -8.48 -4.25
CA GLY A 92 -1.96 -7.10 -4.01
C GLY A 92 -1.86 -6.20 -5.25
N GLN A 93 -0.82 -6.39 -6.07
CA GLN A 93 -0.64 -5.68 -7.33
C GLN A 93 -1.69 -6.05 -8.38
N ALA A 94 -1.90 -7.35 -8.60
CA ALA A 94 -2.86 -7.82 -9.60
C ALA A 94 -4.32 -7.46 -9.23
N GLU A 95 -4.66 -7.53 -7.94
CA GLU A 95 -5.98 -7.11 -7.42
C GLU A 95 -6.23 -5.60 -7.63
N ASN A 96 -5.20 -4.77 -7.52
CA ASN A 96 -5.32 -3.33 -7.76
C ASN A 96 -5.62 -3.03 -9.23
N MET A 97 -4.94 -3.71 -10.16
CA MET A 97 -5.21 -3.60 -11.59
C MET A 97 -6.63 -4.08 -11.94
N LEU A 98 -7.08 -5.16 -11.30
CA LEU A 98 -8.45 -5.66 -11.44
C LEU A 98 -9.48 -4.64 -10.91
N SER A 99 -9.25 -4.04 -9.73
CA SER A 99 -10.11 -2.98 -9.18
C SER A 99 -10.22 -1.77 -10.11
N GLN A 100 -9.10 -1.32 -10.70
CA GLN A 100 -9.12 -0.22 -11.68
C GLN A 100 -9.90 -0.58 -12.94
N SER A 101 -9.69 -1.79 -13.47
CA SER A 101 -10.38 -2.28 -14.67
C SER A 101 -11.89 -2.41 -14.42
N LEU A 102 -12.30 -2.96 -13.27
CA LEU A 102 -13.71 -3.05 -12.89
C LEU A 102 -14.35 -1.67 -12.69
N ARG A 103 -13.64 -0.70 -12.08
CA ARG A 103 -14.13 0.68 -11.97
C ARG A 103 -14.37 1.32 -13.35
N SER A 104 -13.49 1.06 -14.32
CA SER A 104 -13.69 1.56 -15.70
C SER A 104 -14.88 0.91 -16.41
N LEU A 105 -15.13 -0.39 -16.17
CA LEU A 105 -16.25 -1.12 -16.76
C LEU A 105 -17.60 -0.74 -16.12
N PHE A 106 -17.61 -0.46 -14.81
CA PHE A 106 -18.82 -0.16 -14.03
C PHE A 106 -19.02 1.31 -13.67
N ALA A 107 -18.49 2.25 -14.46
CA ALA A 107 -18.74 3.68 -14.31
C ALA A 107 -20.25 4.09 -14.36
N VAL A 108 -21.16 3.12 -14.47
CA VAL A 108 -22.62 3.26 -14.50
C VAL A 108 -23.37 2.52 -13.36
N SER A 109 -22.73 1.71 -12.51
CA SER A 109 -23.42 1.04 -11.38
C SER A 109 -22.62 1.13 -10.07
N GLN A 110 -22.97 2.13 -9.24
CA GLN A 110 -22.22 2.47 -8.01
C GLN A 110 -22.49 1.57 -6.79
N GLU A 111 -23.59 0.82 -6.73
CA GLU A 111 -24.08 0.34 -5.43
C GLU A 111 -23.50 -1.01 -4.98
N THR A 112 -23.23 -1.95 -5.89
CA THR A 112 -22.78 -3.31 -5.51
C THR A 112 -21.25 -3.49 -5.50
N LEU A 113 -20.50 -2.72 -6.30
CA LEU A 113 -19.03 -2.79 -6.31
C LEU A 113 -18.36 -2.02 -5.16
N THR A 114 -18.99 -0.94 -4.68
CA THR A 114 -18.45 -0.12 -3.60
C THR A 114 -18.32 -0.92 -2.30
N ALA A 115 -19.35 -1.71 -1.94
CA ALA A 115 -19.33 -2.51 -0.72
C ALA A 115 -18.25 -3.61 -0.72
N THR A 116 -17.92 -4.19 -1.88
CA THR A 116 -16.84 -5.18 -2.00
C THR A 116 -15.46 -4.52 -1.96
N GLU A 117 -15.28 -3.37 -2.62
CA GLU A 117 -14.02 -2.61 -2.59
C GLU A 117 -13.69 -2.12 -1.17
N ASP A 118 -14.68 -1.56 -0.46
CA ASP A 118 -14.51 -1.09 0.92
C ASP A 118 -14.05 -2.21 1.87
N LYS A 119 -14.57 -3.43 1.65
CA LYS A 119 -14.22 -4.60 2.44
C LYS A 119 -12.80 -5.08 2.14
N ILE A 120 -12.39 -5.08 0.87
CA ILE A 120 -11.02 -5.43 0.46
C ILE A 120 -10.02 -4.40 1.02
N GLU A 121 -10.35 -3.11 0.96
CA GLU A 121 -9.51 -2.06 1.55
C GLU A 121 -9.37 -2.22 3.07
N PHE A 122 -10.48 -2.51 3.77
CA PHE A 122 -10.44 -2.79 5.20
C PHE A 122 -9.55 -4.01 5.51
N SER A 123 -9.76 -5.15 4.84
CA SER A 123 -8.98 -6.37 5.05
C SER A 123 -7.49 -6.14 4.73
N ARG A 124 -7.17 -5.38 3.68
CA ARG A 124 -5.80 -4.95 3.35
C ARG A 124 -5.17 -4.18 4.51
N ARG A 125 -5.85 -3.16 5.04
CA ARG A 125 -5.34 -2.38 6.19
C ARG A 125 -5.15 -3.25 7.43
N PHE A 126 -6.09 -4.15 7.70
CA PHE A 126 -6.02 -5.06 8.84
C PHE A 126 -4.83 -6.03 8.75
N TYR A 127 -4.64 -6.68 7.59
CA TYR A 127 -3.48 -7.54 7.35
C TYR A 127 -2.17 -6.76 7.43
N ASN A 128 -2.07 -5.62 6.75
CA ASN A 128 -0.86 -4.80 6.77
C ASN A 128 -0.53 -4.29 8.18
N GLY A 129 -1.53 -4.00 9.01
CA GLY A 129 -1.34 -3.69 10.43
C GLY A 129 -0.69 -4.85 11.19
N ASN A 130 -1.22 -6.07 11.04
CA ASN A 130 -0.66 -7.26 11.68
C ASN A 130 0.76 -7.59 11.18
N VAL A 131 0.98 -7.50 9.86
CA VAL A 131 2.32 -7.66 9.24
C VAL A 131 3.30 -6.65 9.81
N ARG A 132 2.91 -5.38 9.90
CA ARG A 132 3.76 -4.32 10.47
C ARG A 132 4.14 -4.65 11.90
N ASP A 133 3.15 -4.94 12.75
CA ASP A 133 3.38 -5.16 14.17
C ASP A 133 4.23 -6.42 14.41
N TYR A 134 4.00 -7.49 13.64
CA TYR A 134 4.83 -8.69 13.66
C TYR A 134 6.25 -8.40 13.17
N ASN A 135 6.43 -7.73 12.03
CA ASN A 135 7.75 -7.40 11.49
C ASN A 135 8.56 -6.49 12.44
N ILE A 136 7.92 -5.51 13.09
CA ILE A 136 8.52 -4.69 14.15
C ILE A 136 8.95 -5.57 15.33
N SER A 137 8.11 -6.53 15.74
CA SER A 137 8.44 -7.44 16.83
C SER A 137 9.69 -8.28 16.53
N LEU A 138 9.93 -8.67 15.27
CA LEU A 138 11.15 -9.39 14.87
C LEU A 138 12.43 -8.55 15.01
N GLN A 139 12.30 -7.21 14.94
CA GLN A 139 13.44 -6.28 14.94
C GLN A 139 13.71 -5.66 16.31
N THR A 140 12.76 -5.78 17.24
CA THR A 140 12.84 -5.14 18.57
C THR A 140 13.40 -6.10 19.61
N LEU A 141 14.21 -5.59 20.54
CA LEU A 141 14.64 -6.37 21.69
C LEU A 141 13.45 -6.69 22.62
N PRO A 142 13.40 -7.90 23.17
CA PRO A 142 14.49 -8.88 23.20
C PRO A 142 14.37 -9.94 22.08
N THR A 143 13.30 -9.88 21.29
CA THR A 143 12.98 -10.81 20.20
C THR A 143 14.05 -10.92 19.12
N SER A 144 14.65 -9.80 18.70
CA SER A 144 15.61 -9.77 17.58
C SER A 144 16.84 -10.66 17.79
N LEU A 145 17.18 -10.98 19.05
CA LEU A 145 18.28 -11.88 19.39
C LEU A 145 18.01 -13.34 19.02
N ILE A 146 16.74 -13.76 19.05
CA ILE A 146 16.34 -15.16 18.92
C ILE A 146 15.46 -15.43 17.69
N ALA A 147 14.83 -14.41 17.12
CA ALA A 147 13.86 -14.55 16.03
C ALA A 147 14.44 -15.32 14.83
N GLY A 148 15.63 -14.94 14.38
CA GLY A 148 16.29 -15.60 13.24
C GLY A 148 16.67 -17.05 13.55
N ALA A 149 17.26 -17.30 14.73
CA ALA A 149 17.67 -18.64 15.16
C ALA A 149 16.49 -19.61 15.33
N LEU A 150 15.33 -19.09 15.74
CA LEU A 150 14.09 -19.86 15.93
C LEU A 150 13.20 -19.91 14.68
N GLY A 151 13.69 -19.42 13.53
CA GLY A 151 13.00 -19.55 12.24
C GLY A 151 11.82 -18.60 12.04
N PHE A 152 11.76 -17.47 12.75
CA PHE A 152 10.78 -16.42 12.48
C PHE A 152 11.24 -15.54 11.31
N LYS A 153 10.43 -15.54 10.25
CA LYS A 153 10.64 -14.76 9.03
C LYS A 153 9.58 -13.67 8.94
N ALA A 154 9.94 -12.54 8.34
CA ALA A 154 9.04 -11.43 8.08
C ALA A 154 7.93 -11.83 7.07
N PHE A 155 6.77 -11.21 7.21
CA PHE A 155 5.72 -11.28 6.19
C PHE A 155 5.84 -10.12 5.21
N ALA A 156 5.45 -10.35 3.95
CA ALA A 156 5.30 -9.30 2.96
C ALA A 156 4.02 -8.51 3.23
N PHE A 157 4.04 -7.21 2.95
CA PHE A 157 2.82 -6.41 2.97
C PHE A 157 1.95 -6.72 1.75
N PHE A 158 0.63 -6.63 1.92
CA PHE A 158 -0.33 -6.68 0.84
C PHE A 158 -0.48 -5.28 0.24
N GLN A 159 0.30 -4.98 -0.80
CA GLN A 159 0.30 -3.69 -1.51
C GLN A 159 0.49 -3.93 -3.00
N ALA A 160 0.00 -2.99 -3.84
CA ALA A 160 0.53 -2.86 -5.18
C ALA A 160 1.89 -2.16 -5.08
N ASP A 161 2.88 -2.64 -5.83
CA ASP A 161 4.25 -2.10 -5.84
C ASP A 161 4.25 -0.56 -5.81
N GLU A 162 5.07 0.03 -4.94
CA GLU A 162 5.33 1.47 -4.87
C GLU A 162 6.03 2.02 -6.13
N GLY A 163 6.33 1.16 -7.10
CA GLY A 163 6.94 1.49 -8.39
C GLY A 163 6.10 2.36 -9.33
N ASP A 164 4.82 2.64 -9.00
CA ASP A 164 3.91 3.42 -9.86
C ASP A 164 3.50 4.79 -9.28
N ARG A 165 4.15 5.26 -8.21
CA ARG A 165 4.10 6.69 -7.85
C ARG A 165 5.05 7.51 -8.73
N ALA A 166 4.92 7.38 -10.05
CA ALA A 166 5.34 8.45 -10.93
C ALA A 166 4.38 9.61 -10.70
N VAL A 167 4.76 10.54 -9.83
CA VAL A 167 4.05 11.81 -9.64
C VAL A 167 3.88 12.42 -11.03
N PRO A 168 2.65 12.62 -11.55
CA PRO A 168 2.46 13.18 -12.87
C PRO A 168 3.08 14.57 -12.90
N VAL A 169 4.23 14.71 -13.57
CA VAL A 169 4.83 16.01 -13.84
C VAL A 169 3.94 16.69 -14.87
N VAL A 170 3.04 17.56 -14.39
CA VAL A 170 2.20 18.40 -15.25
C VAL A 170 3.13 19.38 -15.97
N SER A 171 3.58 19.00 -17.15
CA SER A 171 4.24 19.91 -18.08
C SER A 171 3.15 20.69 -18.80
N LEU A 172 2.83 21.88 -18.29
CA LEU A 172 2.04 22.87 -19.03
C LEU A 172 2.89 23.35 -20.21
N ASN A 173 2.80 22.63 -21.32
CA ASN A 173 3.28 23.11 -22.61
C ASN A 173 2.36 24.24 -23.07
N GLN A 174 2.65 25.46 -22.65
CA GLN A 174 2.12 26.65 -23.29
C GLN A 174 3.02 27.01 -24.48
N GLY A 175 2.49 26.77 -25.68
CA GLY A 175 2.96 27.42 -26.90
C GLY A 175 1.91 27.28 -28.00
N PRO A 176 1.87 28.18 -29.00
CA PRO A 176 2.14 29.61 -28.99
C PRO A 176 0.87 30.38 -29.43
N ALA A 177 0.28 31.21 -28.58
CA ALA A 177 -0.79 32.12 -29.01
C ALA A 177 -0.16 33.44 -29.48
N ALA A 178 -0.14 33.60 -30.80
CA ALA A 178 0.22 34.83 -31.50
C ALA A 178 -0.59 36.04 -31.00
N GLY A 179 0.05 37.21 -30.94
CA GLY A 179 -0.63 38.49 -30.78
C GLY A 179 0.15 39.53 -29.99
N GLY A 180 1.29 40.00 -30.52
CA GLY A 180 1.88 41.24 -30.02
C GLY A 180 1.19 42.46 -30.64
N PRO A 181 0.91 43.51 -29.85
CA PRO A 181 0.92 44.90 -30.33
C PRO A 181 2.29 45.56 -30.06
N PRO A 182 2.65 46.60 -30.85
CA PRO A 182 4.02 47.10 -31.00
C PRO A 182 4.57 47.90 -29.80
N PRO A 183 5.89 48.15 -29.73
CA PRO A 183 6.52 48.86 -28.62
C PRO A 183 6.25 50.37 -28.70
N ALA A 184 5.85 50.96 -27.58
CA ALA A 184 5.87 52.41 -27.41
C ALA A 184 7.31 52.87 -27.10
N SER A 185 7.89 53.59 -28.05
CA SER A 185 9.08 54.45 -27.92
C SER A 185 8.94 55.46 -26.76
N GLY A 186 10.05 55.73 -26.04
CA GLY A 186 10.17 56.59 -24.83
C GLY A 186 9.84 58.10 -25.05
N PRO A 187 10.44 59.09 -24.35
CA PRO A 187 11.49 59.06 -23.33
C PRO A 187 11.16 59.91 -22.07
N SER A 188 11.87 59.75 -20.95
CA SER A 188 12.25 60.87 -20.06
C SER A 188 13.25 60.39 -19.00
N GLY A 189 14.46 60.96 -19.03
CA GLY A 189 15.50 60.67 -18.05
C GLY A 189 15.15 61.16 -16.64
N PRO A 190 15.87 60.68 -15.62
CA PRO A 190 15.69 61.16 -14.26
C PRO A 190 16.61 62.36 -13.98
N PRO A 191 16.09 63.41 -13.36
CA PRO A 191 16.93 64.27 -12.54
C PRO A 191 16.28 64.44 -11.14
N PRO A 192 16.96 65.09 -10.19
CA PRO A 192 18.07 64.52 -9.44
C PRO A 192 17.83 64.60 -7.91
N MET A 193 18.72 63.93 -7.17
CA MET A 193 19.27 64.29 -5.84
C MET A 193 18.39 65.00 -4.79
N ALA A 194 18.40 64.51 -3.55
CA ALA A 194 19.30 65.05 -2.52
C ALA A 194 18.85 64.66 -1.09
N GLY A 195 19.83 64.20 -0.30
CA GLY A 195 19.88 64.35 1.17
C GLY A 195 18.92 63.49 1.97
N SER A 196 19.19 63.09 3.21
CA SER A 196 20.36 63.18 4.08
C SER A 196 19.96 62.41 5.35
N SER A 197 20.94 62.03 6.18
CA SER A 197 20.81 61.77 7.63
C SER A 197 19.80 60.69 8.04
N GLY A 198 20.22 59.49 8.47
CA GLY A 198 20.86 59.28 9.77
C GLY A 198 19.91 58.47 10.68
N PRO A 199 20.40 57.72 11.69
CA PRO A 199 19.71 56.60 12.36
C PRO A 199 19.14 57.05 13.74
N PRO A 200 18.83 56.19 14.75
CA PRO A 200 18.45 54.76 14.82
C PRO A 200 17.15 54.52 15.66
N THR A 201 16.80 53.25 15.88
CA THR A 201 16.13 52.66 17.08
C THR A 201 14.80 53.24 17.60
N GLN A 202 13.80 52.37 17.71
CA GLN A 202 13.41 51.75 18.99
C GLN A 202 12.92 50.31 18.74
#